data_AF-A0AAW5P296-F1
#
_entry.id   AF-A0AAW5P296-F1
#
_cell.length_a   1.000
_cell.length_b   1.000
_cell.length_c   1.000
_cell.angle_alpha   90.00
_cell.angle_beta   90.00
_cell.angle_gamma   90.00
#
_symmetry.space_group_name_H-M   'P 1'
#
loop_
_entity.id
_entity.type
_entity.pdbx_description
1 polymer ?
#
loop_
_entity_poly.entity_id
_entity_poly.type
_entity_poly.pdbx_seq_one_letter_code
_entity_poly.pdbx_strand_id
1 'polypeptide(L)'
;MGVNFAKNQYDPSKDFDWATPEYKNYGYAELIDLYATGNYYTDITIEESLKNKKTVWNETDSQGQSGTWYSVEGSCQKLRHIMKDNQFMGGILVDQFYDNPAKLSATIEMNLKASDGLMVFDIVHIINKGLWKEVENGMRAGGALE
;
A
#
# COMPACT_ATOMS: atom_id res chain seq x y z
N MET A 1 -18.70 5.00 4.62
CA MET A 1 -18.50 6.29 3.93
C MET A 1 -17.01 6.44 3.72
N GLY A 2 -16.53 6.28 2.50
CA GLY A 2 -15.10 6.41 2.17
C GLY A 2 -14.71 7.87 2.03
N VAL A 3 -13.46 8.18 2.33
CA VAL A 3 -12.88 9.50 2.13
C VAL A 3 -12.28 9.61 0.71
N ASN A 4 -12.56 10.69 -0.01
CA ASN A 4 -12.07 10.92 -1.38
C ASN A 4 -10.66 11.53 -1.38
N PHE A 5 -9.65 10.71 -1.09
CA PHE A 5 -8.24 11.14 -1.13
C PHE A 5 -7.69 11.33 -2.55
N ALA A 6 -8.51 11.22 -3.60
CA ALA A 6 -8.05 11.32 -4.98
C ALA A 6 -7.68 12.74 -5.40
N LYS A 7 -6.81 12.85 -6.42
CA LYS A 7 -6.55 14.12 -7.11
C LYS A 7 -7.77 14.53 -7.94
N ASN A 8 -8.05 15.82 -8.06
CA ASN A 8 -9.21 16.30 -8.82
C ASN A 8 -9.19 15.98 -10.33
N GLN A 9 -8.04 15.55 -10.86
CA GLN A 9 -7.85 15.10 -12.24
C GLN A 9 -8.16 13.62 -12.45
N TYR A 10 -8.23 12.83 -11.38
CA TYR A 10 -8.72 11.45 -11.46
C TYR A 10 -10.25 11.48 -11.45
N ASP A 11 -10.88 10.73 -12.35
CA ASP A 11 -12.33 10.69 -12.51
C ASP A 11 -12.87 9.33 -12.02
N PRO A 12 -13.36 9.24 -10.76
CA PRO A 12 -13.75 7.97 -10.18
C PRO A 12 -14.95 7.32 -10.87
N SER A 13 -15.80 8.10 -11.57
CA SER A 13 -16.97 7.54 -12.26
C SER A 13 -16.61 6.65 -13.45
N LYS A 14 -15.33 6.63 -13.86
CA LYS A 14 -14.83 5.72 -14.91
C LYS A 14 -14.50 4.32 -14.37
N ASP A 15 -14.24 4.23 -13.08
CA ASP A 15 -13.81 2.98 -12.42
C ASP A 15 -14.88 2.44 -11.46
N PHE A 16 -15.80 3.30 -10.99
CA PHE A 16 -16.75 2.97 -9.93
C PHE A 16 -18.16 3.48 -10.24
N ASP A 17 -19.12 2.56 -10.35
CA ASP A 17 -20.52 2.85 -10.71
C ASP A 17 -21.25 3.76 -9.70
N TRP A 18 -20.75 3.84 -8.46
CA TRP A 18 -21.36 4.67 -7.42
C TRP A 18 -20.94 6.14 -7.50
N ALA A 19 -19.88 6.49 -8.24
CA ALA A 19 -19.36 7.84 -8.31
C ALA A 19 -20.00 8.63 -9.45
N THR A 20 -20.38 9.89 -9.20
CA THR A 20 -20.82 10.81 -10.26
C THR A 20 -19.61 11.42 -10.98
N PRO A 21 -19.75 11.89 -12.23
CA PRO A 21 -18.66 12.57 -12.96
C PRO A 21 -18.11 13.82 -12.25
N GLU A 22 -18.93 14.46 -11.40
CA GLU A 22 -18.54 15.62 -10.59
C GLU A 22 -17.83 15.25 -9.29
N TYR A 23 -17.83 13.97 -8.89
CA TYR A 23 -17.26 13.53 -7.60
C TYR A 23 -15.77 13.86 -7.47
N LYS A 24 -15.04 13.87 -8.59
CA LYS A 24 -13.62 14.30 -8.65
C LYS A 24 -13.36 15.70 -8.11
N ASN A 25 -14.35 16.60 -8.18
CA ASN A 25 -14.22 17.98 -7.69
C ASN A 25 -14.14 18.06 -6.16
N TYR A 26 -14.44 16.96 -5.46
CA TYR A 26 -14.38 16.85 -4.00
C TYR A 26 -13.19 16.01 -3.52
N GLY A 27 -12.27 15.66 -4.43
CA GLY A 27 -10.98 15.08 -4.07
C GLY A 27 -10.16 16.07 -3.26
N TYR A 28 -9.50 15.59 -2.20
CA TYR A 28 -8.71 16.45 -1.31
C TYR A 28 -7.21 16.17 -1.34
N ALA A 29 -6.70 15.42 -2.33
CA ALA A 29 -5.26 15.10 -2.43
C ALA A 29 -4.36 16.35 -2.39
N GLU A 30 -4.80 17.45 -3.01
CA GLU A 30 -4.10 18.73 -3.09
C GLU A 30 -4.00 19.47 -1.76
N LEU A 31 -4.80 19.06 -0.76
CA LEU A 31 -4.80 19.62 0.59
C LEU A 31 -3.97 18.80 1.59
N ILE A 32 -3.41 17.66 1.16
CA ILE A 32 -2.66 16.75 2.00
C ILE A 32 -1.16 16.93 1.74
N ASP A 33 -0.39 17.21 2.79
CA ASP A 33 1.08 17.22 2.71
C ASP A 33 1.67 15.80 2.68
N LEU A 34 1.06 14.88 3.43
CA LEU A 34 1.54 13.52 3.61
C LEU A 34 0.38 12.52 3.61
N TYR A 35 0.34 11.65 2.60
CA TYR A 35 -0.62 10.55 2.52
C TYR A 35 0.08 9.21 2.73
N ALA A 36 -0.30 8.47 3.77
CA ALA A 36 0.19 7.12 4.03
C ALA A 36 -0.95 6.12 3.81
N THR A 37 -0.78 5.21 2.87
CA THR A 37 -1.75 4.13 2.61
C THR A 37 -1.40 2.89 3.41
N GLY A 38 -2.41 2.13 3.87
CA GLY A 38 -2.17 0.80 4.43
C GLY A 38 -2.03 -0.24 3.33
N ASN A 39 -0.80 -0.46 2.83
CA ASN A 39 -0.51 -1.55 1.89
C ASN A 39 -0.28 -2.86 2.67
N TYR A 40 -1.24 -3.22 3.53
CA TYR A 40 -1.15 -4.34 4.47
C TYR A 40 -1.44 -5.68 3.77
N TYR A 41 -0.58 -6.02 2.81
CA TYR A 41 -0.70 -7.20 1.97
C TYR A 41 0.53 -8.10 2.10
N THR A 42 0.30 -9.40 2.16
CA THR A 42 1.36 -10.40 2.23
C THR A 42 1.84 -10.87 0.86
N ASP A 43 1.03 -10.69 -0.19
CA ASP A 43 1.47 -10.86 -1.58
C ASP A 43 2.15 -9.57 -2.04
N ILE A 44 3.41 -9.69 -2.48
CA ILE A 44 4.24 -8.53 -2.78
C ILE A 44 3.97 -8.03 -4.20
N THR A 45 3.89 -8.95 -5.16
CA THR A 45 3.67 -8.63 -6.58
C THR A 45 2.24 -8.95 -7.02
N ILE A 46 1.82 -8.35 -8.12
CA ILE A 46 0.54 -8.68 -8.77
C ILE A 46 0.55 -10.14 -9.21
N GLU A 47 1.69 -10.66 -9.66
CA GLU A 47 1.83 -12.06 -10.07
C GLU A 47 1.60 -13.04 -8.91
N GLU A 48 2.15 -12.75 -7.72
CA GLU A 48 1.89 -13.53 -6.51
C GLU A 48 0.39 -13.55 -6.19
N SER A 49 -0.24 -12.37 -6.19
CA SER A 49 -1.67 -12.23 -5.91
C SER A 49 -2.55 -12.97 -6.91
N LEU A 50 -2.22 -12.96 -8.21
CA LEU A 50 -2.97 -13.69 -9.23
C LEU A 50 -2.84 -15.23 -9.09
N LYS A 51 -1.71 -15.72 -8.58
CA LYS A 51 -1.51 -17.15 -8.30
C LYS A 51 -2.21 -17.57 -7.01
N ASN A 52 -2.35 -16.66 -6.07
CA ASN A 52 -2.99 -16.91 -4.78
C ASN A 52 -4.52 -16.76 -4.89
N LYS A 53 -5.26 -17.85 -4.69
CA LYS A 53 -6.73 -17.82 -4.71
C LYS A 53 -7.35 -17.38 -3.39
N LYS A 54 -6.54 -17.02 -2.39
CA LYS A 54 -7.02 -16.58 -1.08
C LYS A 54 -7.59 -15.18 -1.18
N THR A 55 -8.70 -14.95 -0.49
CA THR A 55 -9.21 -13.61 -0.25
C THR A 55 -8.35 -12.93 0.82
N VAL A 56 -8.12 -11.64 0.63
CA VAL A 56 -7.42 -10.78 1.59
C VAL A 56 -8.41 -10.27 2.62
N TRP A 57 -8.01 -10.30 3.89
CA TRP A 57 -8.79 -9.84 5.03
C TRP A 57 -7.93 -8.92 5.88
N ASN A 58 -8.35 -7.67 6.04
CA ASN A 58 -7.81 -6.74 7.02
C ASN A 58 -8.70 -6.67 8.27
N GLU A 59 -8.18 -6.10 9.36
CA GLU A 59 -8.84 -6.10 10.68
C GLU A 59 -10.28 -5.58 10.68
N THR A 60 -10.58 -4.62 9.80
CA THR A 60 -11.89 -3.95 9.75
C THR A 60 -12.78 -4.42 8.59
N ASP A 61 -12.35 -5.42 7.82
CA ASP A 61 -13.09 -5.86 6.63
C ASP A 61 -14.32 -6.68 7.02
N SER A 62 -15.49 -6.28 6.50
CA SER A 62 -16.73 -7.05 6.64
C SER A 62 -16.85 -8.19 5.62
N GLN A 63 -15.96 -8.23 4.63
CA GLN A 63 -15.93 -9.23 3.57
C GLN A 63 -14.51 -9.39 3.02
N GLY A 64 -14.16 -10.62 2.63
CA GLY A 64 -12.88 -10.92 2.00
C GLY A 64 -12.79 -10.28 0.62
N GLN A 65 -11.62 -9.73 0.34
CA GLN A 65 -11.35 -8.98 -0.88
C GLN A 65 -10.49 -9.77 -1.86
N SER A 66 -10.64 -9.52 -3.16
CA SER A 66 -9.84 -10.19 -4.20
C SER A 66 -9.63 -9.28 -5.40
N GLY A 67 -8.51 -9.44 -6.10
CA GLY A 67 -8.14 -8.64 -7.26
C GLY A 67 -6.68 -8.21 -7.19
N THR A 68 -6.16 -7.69 -8.30
CA THR A 68 -4.74 -7.31 -8.43
C THR A 68 -4.32 -6.22 -7.46
N TRP A 69 -5.27 -5.43 -6.96
CA TRP A 69 -5.02 -4.30 -6.06
C TRP A 69 -4.61 -4.77 -4.66
N TYR A 70 -4.91 -6.02 -4.30
CA TYR A 70 -4.61 -6.61 -2.99
C TYR A 70 -3.24 -7.28 -2.96
N SER A 71 -2.26 -6.60 -3.55
CA SER A 71 -0.83 -6.84 -3.44
C SER A 71 -0.13 -5.51 -3.18
N VAL A 72 1.09 -5.55 -2.65
CA VAL A 72 1.85 -4.32 -2.40
C VAL A 72 2.06 -3.53 -3.71
N GLU A 73 2.55 -4.21 -4.75
CA GLU A 73 2.74 -3.63 -6.09
C GLU A 73 1.43 -3.10 -6.68
N GLY A 74 0.37 -3.89 -6.67
CA GLY A 74 -0.91 -3.51 -7.27
C GLY A 74 -1.58 -2.35 -6.57
N SER A 75 -1.48 -2.28 -5.24
CA SER A 75 -1.95 -1.14 -4.46
C SER A 75 -1.20 0.13 -4.83
N CYS A 76 0.14 0.09 -4.86
CA CYS A 76 0.97 1.22 -5.28
C CYS A 76 0.62 1.69 -6.71
N GLN A 77 0.46 0.77 -7.67
CA GLN A 77 0.09 1.12 -9.04
C GLN A 77 -1.29 1.80 -9.10
N LYS A 78 -2.29 1.26 -8.37
CA LYS A 78 -3.62 1.86 -8.33
C LYS A 78 -3.60 3.24 -7.67
N LEU A 79 -2.87 3.40 -6.58
CA LEU A 79 -2.70 4.68 -5.89
C LEU A 79 -2.00 5.70 -6.76
N ARG A 80 -0.94 5.33 -7.49
CA ARG A 80 -0.31 6.22 -8.46
C ARG A 80 -1.31 6.71 -9.52
N HIS A 81 -2.24 5.85 -9.95
CA HIS A 81 -3.29 6.26 -10.88
C HIS A 81 -4.31 7.24 -10.28
N ILE A 82 -4.65 7.09 -8.99
CA ILE A 82 -5.62 7.92 -8.24
C ILE A 82 -5.00 9.26 -7.81
N MET A 83 -3.79 9.23 -7.27
CA MET A 83 -3.04 10.36 -6.72
C MET A 83 -2.32 11.16 -7.81
N LYS A 84 -2.10 10.57 -8.99
CA LYS A 84 -1.30 11.14 -10.08
C LYS A 84 0.10 11.50 -9.58
N ASP A 85 0.48 12.77 -9.63
CA ASP A 85 1.75 13.34 -9.18
C ASP A 85 1.76 13.71 -7.69
N ASN A 86 0.61 13.64 -6.98
CA ASN A 86 0.62 13.81 -5.53
C ASN A 86 1.38 12.65 -4.87
N GLN A 87 2.17 12.99 -3.84
CA GLN A 87 3.02 12.03 -3.16
C GLN A 87 2.21 11.12 -2.25
N PHE A 88 2.62 9.85 -2.15
CA PHE A 88 2.10 8.93 -1.15
C PHE A 88 3.17 7.97 -0.67
N MET A 89 2.99 7.49 0.56
CA MET A 89 3.85 6.48 1.18
C MET A 89 3.10 5.15 1.27
N GLY A 90 3.80 4.09 0.91
CA GLY A 90 3.35 2.73 1.15
C GLY A 90 3.50 2.34 2.62
N GLY A 91 2.42 1.87 3.25
CA GLY A 91 2.40 1.43 4.64
C GLY A 91 2.52 -0.07 4.79
N ILE A 92 3.33 -0.53 5.72
CA ILE A 92 3.48 -1.96 6.05
C ILE A 92 3.01 -2.24 7.47
N LEU A 93 2.40 -3.40 7.67
CA LEU A 93 2.07 -3.91 9.00
C LEU A 93 3.03 -5.07 9.32
N VAL A 94 3.92 -4.86 10.29
CA VAL A 94 5.10 -5.72 10.49
C VAL A 94 4.72 -7.14 10.97
N ASP A 95 3.65 -7.28 11.76
CA ASP A 95 3.26 -8.56 12.33
C ASP A 95 2.80 -9.61 11.29
N GLN A 96 2.33 -9.15 10.12
CA GLN A 96 1.96 -10.00 8.98
C GLN A 96 3.13 -10.86 8.46
N PHE A 97 4.36 -10.52 8.81
CA PHE A 97 5.58 -11.14 8.30
C PHE A 97 6.33 -12.01 9.33
N TYR A 98 5.74 -12.29 10.49
CA TYR A 98 6.40 -13.11 11.52
C TYR A 98 6.79 -14.51 11.05
N ASP A 99 5.92 -15.16 10.29
CA ASP A 99 6.17 -16.51 9.77
C ASP A 99 7.05 -16.51 8.52
N ASN A 100 7.23 -15.35 7.88
CA ASN A 100 8.10 -15.19 6.72
C ASN A 100 8.81 -13.82 6.71
N PRO A 101 9.84 -13.64 7.57
CA PRO A 101 10.55 -12.36 7.70
C PRO A 101 11.21 -11.88 6.41
N ALA A 102 11.57 -12.76 5.49
CA ALA A 102 12.12 -12.35 4.19
C ALA A 102 11.12 -11.52 3.37
N LYS A 103 9.81 -11.77 3.51
CA LYS A 103 8.79 -10.93 2.89
C LYS A 103 8.70 -9.53 3.51
N LEU A 104 9.17 -9.32 4.74
CA LEU A 104 9.28 -7.98 5.32
C LEU A 104 10.26 -7.12 4.50
N SER A 105 11.44 -7.66 4.17
CA SER A 105 12.40 -6.97 3.30
C SER A 105 11.81 -6.69 1.92
N ALA A 106 11.14 -7.67 1.33
CA ALA A 106 10.54 -7.55 -0.01
C ALA A 106 9.39 -6.52 -0.07
N THR A 107 8.55 -6.43 0.96
CA THR A 107 7.50 -5.40 1.03
C THR A 107 8.09 -4.00 1.20
N ILE A 108 9.15 -3.86 2.02
CA ILE A 108 9.86 -2.58 2.18
C ILE A 108 10.45 -2.13 0.85
N GLU A 109 11.17 -3.02 0.17
CA GLU A 109 11.74 -2.76 -1.15
C GLU A 109 10.67 -2.32 -2.15
N MET A 110 9.57 -3.07 -2.24
CA MET A 110 8.49 -2.78 -3.20
C MET A 110 7.84 -1.43 -2.93
N ASN A 111 7.52 -1.10 -1.68
CA ASN A 111 6.94 0.20 -1.34
C ASN A 111 7.91 1.34 -1.67
N LEU A 112 9.20 1.21 -1.35
CA LEU A 112 10.20 2.24 -1.67
C LEU A 112 10.39 2.44 -3.19
N LYS A 113 10.23 1.37 -3.99
CA LYS A 113 10.35 1.45 -5.46
C LYS A 113 9.08 1.95 -6.15
N ALA A 114 7.91 1.63 -5.62
CA ALA A 114 6.62 1.87 -6.27
C ALA A 114 5.81 3.04 -5.68
N SER A 115 6.27 3.64 -4.58
CA SER A 115 5.69 4.82 -3.95
C SER A 115 6.75 5.86 -3.61
N ASP A 116 6.37 6.99 -3.01
CA ASP A 116 7.28 8.10 -2.70
C ASP A 116 7.87 8.03 -1.29
N GLY A 117 7.58 6.96 -0.55
CA GLY A 117 8.13 6.74 0.78
C GLY A 117 7.54 5.52 1.48
N LEU A 118 7.95 5.31 2.72
CA LEU A 118 7.57 4.14 3.50
C LEU A 118 7.05 4.57 4.86
N MET A 119 5.89 4.02 5.25
CA MET A 119 5.40 4.05 6.62
C MET A 119 5.48 2.65 7.20
N VAL A 120 6.10 2.51 8.37
CA VAL A 120 6.20 1.24 9.09
C VAL A 120 5.27 1.29 10.28
N PHE A 121 4.23 0.48 10.26
CA PHE A 121 3.24 0.43 11.32
C PHE A 121 3.70 -0.47 12.47
N ASP A 122 3.60 0.09 13.66
CA ASP A 122 3.99 -0.44 14.97
C ASP A 122 5.43 -1.03 15.06
N ILE A 123 6.39 -0.13 15.30
CA ILE A 123 7.81 -0.45 15.47
C ILE A 123 8.09 -1.44 16.60
N VAL A 124 7.16 -1.61 17.56
CA VAL A 124 7.30 -2.57 18.66
C VAL A 124 7.50 -4.00 18.15
N HIS A 125 6.92 -4.33 17.00
CA HIS A 125 7.07 -5.65 16.37
C HIS A 125 8.50 -5.87 15.88
N ILE A 126 9.16 -4.85 15.34
CA ILE A 126 10.57 -4.93 14.92
C ILE A 126 11.46 -5.16 16.15
N ILE A 127 11.23 -4.39 17.20
CA ILE A 127 12.02 -4.44 18.45
C ILE A 127 11.88 -5.83 19.11
N ASN A 128 10.64 -6.28 19.32
CA ASN A 128 10.37 -7.50 20.08
C ASN A 128 10.74 -8.78 19.32
N LYS A 129 10.74 -8.76 17.99
CA LYS A 129 11.08 -9.92 17.15
C LYS A 129 12.50 -9.85 16.59
N GLY A 130 13.23 -8.76 16.82
CA GLY A 130 14.60 -8.58 16.34
C GLY A 130 14.71 -8.47 14.81
N LEU A 131 13.75 -7.80 14.16
CA LEU A 131 13.63 -7.76 12.69
C LEU A 131 14.44 -6.64 12.02
N TRP A 132 15.40 -6.05 12.73
CA TRP A 132 16.21 -4.93 12.22
C TRP A 132 17.00 -5.30 10.97
N LYS A 133 17.46 -6.55 10.87
CA LYS A 133 18.20 -7.05 9.71
C LYS A 133 17.33 -7.06 8.46
N GLU A 134 16.09 -7.51 8.57
CA GLU A 134 15.12 -7.56 7.50
C GLU A 134 14.74 -6.15 7.04
N VAL A 135 14.58 -5.23 7.98
CA VAL A 135 14.34 -3.81 7.69
C VAL A 135 15.52 -3.21 6.93
N GLU A 136 16.75 -3.40 7.43
CA GLU A 136 17.96 -2.90 6.78
C GLU A 136 18.10 -3.45 5.35
N ASN A 137 17.93 -4.77 5.17
CA ASN A 137 17.98 -5.41 3.85
C ASN A 137 16.97 -4.78 2.88
N GLY A 138 15.73 -4.59 3.33
CA GLY A 138 14.68 -3.98 2.53
C GLY A 138 14.98 -2.53 2.15
N MET A 139 15.48 -1.74 3.12
CA MET A 139 15.85 -0.35 2.89
C MET A 139 17.02 -0.21 1.90
N ARG A 140 18.04 -1.08 2.00
CA ARG A 140 19.14 -1.13 1.03
C ARG A 140 18.65 -1.53 -0.36
N ALA A 141 17.86 -2.59 -0.46
CA ALA A 141 17.31 -3.06 -1.73
C ALA A 141 16.36 -2.03 -2.39
N GLY A 142 15.65 -1.24 -1.57
CA GLY A 142 14.82 -0.12 -2.00
C GLY A 142 15.58 1.18 -2.27
N GLY A 143 16.91 1.24 -2.05
CA GLY A 143 17.74 2.41 -2.29
C GLY A 143 17.62 3.53 -1.25
N ALA A 144 17.07 3.25 -0.07
CA ALA A 144 16.96 4.19 1.03
C ALA A 144 18.19 4.20 1.96
N LEU A 145 19.08 3.22 1.85
CA LEU A 145 20.35 3.12 2.58
C LEU A 145 21.47 2.69 1.62
N GLU A 146 22.64 3.32 1.75
CA GLU A 146 23.89 2.98 1.03
C GLU A 146 24.65 1.85 1.72
#